data_AF-A0A949W7L4-F1
#
_entry.id   AF-A0A949W7L4-F1
#
_cell.length_a   1.000
_cell.length_b   1.000
_cell.length_c   1.000
_cell.angle_alpha   90.00
_cell.angle_beta   90.00
_cell.angle_gamma   90.00
#
_symmetry.space_group_name_H-M   'P 1'
#
loop_
_entity.id
_entity.type
_entity.pdbx_description
1 polymer ?
#
loop_
_entity_poly.entity_id
_entity_poly.type
_entity_poly.pdbx_seq_one_letter_code
_entity_poly.pdbx_strand_id
1 'polypeptide(L)'
;MPSFRPRPLTPRVGILNCATGERMIAASMPFILGSNAAADLRTGGASPPVLATVQRRGDFFEVTVHADAGASPLVDGAPGTQFIMNPGEEHTLVACGEALAFKSLLDEAGWSAAGQDMSWHFYEAAARQWYGPFDHEQMGEHVRQQTAEQSEDNIIMPAGLQDVGFFVKDVRHLFPEPRVSASAEEMVRPVHAEPVNTEYGEFTCPVCWFKFDRGDAMNIAVHASLRGDPLLGEDAMQRFHATRFNDRGQALDAMGLAAPDLACPHCRRKLPPGFMDTPHHIFSIVGAPSSGKSYYLSVLTRTLQTSLYQNFGVTFRDADPSENVILTQMRTQLFSASTPEDAFLAKTELEGMLYETLPRQGRKVRLPKPFVFKVTRSRAHDTDFALVFYDNAGEHFEPTRNSADSPGAQHIAVASGIFFLFDPLHNTEFRARLKGIRDPQIQSRRLDQQDVILAETEVRIKNVLGLDSRQTIDTPFAVMVGKSDTWEHLLGEAALLPCVEKGALLQENVRLNSGRIRELLLELCPAIVANAEAISSNVAYFAISPLGCSPVQFTDSEGHVRIGPDPQSIQPRQVEVPSLWVLSQLAPEVVTVR
;
A
#
# COMPACT_ATOMS: atom_id res chain seq x y z
N MET A 1 -29.70 -14.44 79.76
CA MET A 1 -29.19 -13.99 78.44
C MET A 1 -28.45 -15.17 77.81
N PRO A 2 -28.97 -15.81 76.76
CA PRO A 2 -28.21 -16.84 76.06
C PRO A 2 -27.13 -16.15 75.21
N SER A 3 -25.89 -16.61 75.36
CA SER A 3 -24.74 -16.18 74.59
C SER A 3 -24.97 -16.43 73.10
N PHE A 4 -24.98 -15.38 72.29
CA PHE A 4 -24.77 -15.50 70.85
C PHE A 4 -23.35 -16.03 70.63
N ARG A 5 -23.21 -17.34 70.49
CA ARG A 5 -22.04 -17.90 69.81
C ARG A 5 -22.25 -17.64 68.32
N PRO A 6 -21.34 -16.96 67.61
CA PRO A 6 -21.41 -16.90 66.17
C PRO A 6 -21.40 -18.34 65.64
N ARG A 7 -22.34 -18.66 64.73
CA ARG A 7 -22.29 -19.94 63.99
C ARG A 7 -20.90 -20.02 63.33
N PRO A 8 -20.17 -21.13 63.46
CA PRO A 8 -18.92 -21.29 62.72
C PRO A 8 -19.23 -21.12 61.23
N LEU A 9 -18.59 -20.15 60.59
CA LEU A 9 -18.66 -19.94 59.15
C LEU A 9 -18.16 -21.24 58.52
N THR A 10 -19.08 -21.95 57.88
CA THR A 10 -18.73 -23.19 57.20
C THR A 10 -17.90 -22.78 55.99
N PRO A 11 -16.62 -23.18 55.89
CA PRO A 11 -15.77 -22.73 54.79
C PRO A 11 -16.37 -23.20 53.47
N ARG A 12 -16.20 -22.39 52.42
CA ARG A 12 -16.65 -22.71 51.06
C ARG A 12 -15.51 -22.53 50.09
N VAL A 13 -15.58 -23.17 48.94
CA VAL A 13 -14.55 -23.03 47.89
C VAL A 13 -15.02 -22.00 46.89
N GLY A 14 -14.26 -20.91 46.79
CA GLY A 14 -14.29 -19.98 45.67
C GLY A 14 -13.41 -20.53 44.55
N ILE A 15 -13.91 -20.49 43.32
CA ILE A 15 -13.19 -20.90 42.12
C ILE A 15 -13.25 -19.75 41.13
N LEU A 16 -12.11 -19.38 40.57
CA LEU A 16 -11.97 -18.37 39.53
C LEU A 16 -11.46 -19.06 38.26
N ASN A 17 -12.19 -18.92 37.16
CA ASN A 17 -11.66 -19.21 35.84
C ASN A 17 -10.86 -17.98 35.36
N CYS A 18 -9.54 -18.15 35.26
CA CYS A 18 -8.63 -17.05 34.95
C CYS A 18 -8.66 -16.62 33.47
N ALA A 19 -9.25 -17.43 32.58
CA ALA A 19 -9.45 -17.06 31.18
C ALA A 19 -10.72 -16.21 30.99
N THR A 20 -11.81 -16.51 31.72
CA THR A 20 -13.10 -15.83 31.54
C THR A 20 -13.41 -14.78 32.62
N GLY A 21 -12.66 -14.78 33.73
CA GLY A 21 -12.97 -13.98 34.91
C GLY A 21 -14.15 -14.50 35.74
N GLU A 22 -14.74 -15.65 35.36
CA GLU A 22 -15.90 -16.21 36.05
C GLU A 22 -15.54 -16.67 37.46
N ARG A 23 -16.23 -16.11 38.46
CA ARG A 23 -16.11 -16.49 39.87
C ARG A 23 -17.32 -17.28 40.29
N MET A 24 -17.08 -18.42 40.91
CA MET A 24 -18.13 -19.24 41.50
C MET A 24 -17.79 -19.64 42.92
N ILE A 25 -18.84 -19.87 43.70
CA ILE A 25 -18.73 -20.47 45.03
C ILE A 25 -19.41 -21.83 44.95
N ALA A 26 -18.67 -22.89 45.24
CA ALA A 26 -19.20 -24.24 45.19
C ALA A 26 -20.45 -24.36 46.10
N ALA A 27 -21.58 -24.72 45.49
CA ALA A 27 -22.87 -24.79 46.17
C ALA A 27 -23.08 -26.13 46.89
N SER A 28 -22.56 -27.22 46.31
CA SER A 28 -22.66 -28.58 46.81
C SER A 28 -21.38 -29.37 46.50
N MET A 29 -21.16 -30.48 47.21
CA MET A 29 -20.02 -31.37 47.02
C MET A 29 -20.49 -32.81 46.77
N PRO A 30 -19.83 -33.59 45.89
CA PRO A 30 -18.65 -33.21 45.09
C PRO A 30 -18.98 -32.15 44.05
N PHE A 31 -18.07 -31.19 43.86
CA PHE A 31 -18.19 -30.15 42.84
C PHE A 31 -17.30 -30.54 41.66
N ILE A 32 -17.87 -30.60 40.47
CA ILE A 32 -17.22 -31.14 39.27
C ILE A 32 -16.89 -30.01 38.31
N LEU A 33 -15.62 -29.96 37.90
CA LEU A 33 -15.13 -29.09 36.84
C LEU A 33 -14.85 -29.94 35.60
N GLY A 34 -15.27 -29.51 34.42
CA GLY A 34 -15.01 -30.26 33.17
C GLY A 34 -15.87 -29.80 31.99
N SER A 35 -15.71 -30.47 30.84
CA SER A 35 -16.48 -30.15 29.62
C SER A 35 -17.85 -30.84 29.56
N ASN A 36 -18.16 -31.74 30.52
CA ASN A 36 -19.46 -32.40 30.58
C ASN A 36 -20.60 -31.39 30.81
N ALA A 37 -21.72 -31.58 30.12
CA ALA A 37 -22.93 -30.78 30.31
C ALA A 37 -23.47 -30.82 31.76
N ALA A 38 -23.15 -31.87 32.50
CA ALA A 38 -23.49 -32.04 33.92
C ALA A 38 -22.42 -31.50 34.90
N ALA A 39 -21.32 -30.88 34.42
CA ALA A 39 -20.33 -30.26 35.28
C ALA A 39 -20.89 -28.98 35.94
N ASP A 40 -20.49 -28.73 37.19
CA ASP A 40 -20.90 -27.55 37.95
C ASP A 40 -20.13 -26.30 37.48
N LEU A 41 -18.85 -26.44 37.11
CA LEU A 41 -18.08 -25.43 36.36
C LEU A 41 -17.69 -25.98 35.00
N ARG A 42 -18.19 -25.34 33.94
CA ARG A 42 -17.88 -25.73 32.57
C ARG A 42 -16.57 -25.10 32.12
N THR A 43 -15.67 -25.94 31.63
CA THR A 43 -14.37 -25.55 31.05
C THR A 43 -14.42 -25.67 29.52
N GLY A 44 -13.44 -25.11 28.81
CA GLY A 44 -13.41 -25.04 27.35
C GLY A 44 -13.35 -26.40 26.64
N GLY A 45 -13.58 -26.40 25.33
CA GLY A 45 -13.78 -27.61 24.51
C GLY A 45 -12.60 -28.59 24.41
N ALA A 46 -11.41 -28.22 24.90
CA ALA A 46 -10.22 -29.09 24.96
C ALA A 46 -10.08 -29.85 26.30
N SER A 47 -10.90 -29.53 27.31
CA SER A 47 -10.86 -30.19 28.62
C SER A 47 -11.59 -31.54 28.62
N PRO A 48 -11.13 -32.52 29.41
CA PRO A 48 -11.82 -33.79 29.57
C PRO A 48 -13.21 -33.59 30.19
N PRO A 49 -14.13 -34.56 30.03
CA PRO A 49 -15.49 -34.47 30.58
C PRO A 49 -15.51 -34.17 32.09
N VAL A 50 -14.53 -34.67 32.82
CA VAL A 50 -14.24 -34.31 34.22
C VAL A 50 -12.77 -33.95 34.30
N LEU A 51 -12.47 -32.67 34.50
CA LEU A 51 -11.13 -32.11 34.66
C LEU A 51 -10.68 -32.19 36.13
N ALA A 52 -11.54 -31.80 37.06
CA ALA A 52 -11.23 -31.85 38.48
C ALA A 52 -12.49 -32.08 39.31
N THR A 53 -12.32 -32.75 40.45
CA THR A 53 -13.37 -32.98 41.43
C THR A 53 -12.95 -32.37 42.76
N VAL A 54 -13.77 -31.48 43.31
CA VAL A 54 -13.60 -30.93 44.65
C VAL A 54 -14.47 -31.73 45.61
N GLN A 55 -13.87 -32.27 46.66
CA GLN A 55 -14.56 -32.99 47.73
C GLN A 55 -14.30 -32.32 49.06
N ARG A 56 -15.32 -32.30 49.93
CA ARG A 56 -15.16 -31.82 51.30
C ARG A 56 -14.77 -32.99 52.22
N ARG A 57 -13.73 -32.79 53.02
CA ARG A 57 -13.23 -33.75 54.03
C ARG A 57 -13.17 -33.05 55.39
N GLY A 58 -14.27 -33.07 56.12
CA GLY A 58 -14.38 -32.34 57.38
C GLY A 58 -14.32 -30.83 57.16
N ASP A 59 -13.23 -30.21 57.63
CA ASP A 59 -13.02 -28.75 57.59
C ASP A 59 -12.09 -28.28 56.46
N PHE A 60 -11.58 -29.20 55.63
CA PHE A 60 -10.76 -28.89 54.46
C PHE A 60 -11.37 -29.45 53.16
N PHE A 61 -10.83 -29.00 52.04
CA PHE A 61 -11.22 -29.44 50.71
C PHE A 61 -10.09 -30.18 50.03
N GLU A 62 -10.45 -31.24 49.30
CA GLU A 62 -9.55 -32.07 48.53
C GLU A 62 -9.90 -31.90 47.06
N VAL A 63 -8.96 -31.42 46.26
CA VAL A 63 -9.12 -31.24 44.81
C VAL A 63 -8.32 -32.32 44.10
N THR A 64 -9.01 -33.19 43.35
CA THR A 64 -8.37 -34.23 42.54
C THR A 64 -8.49 -33.86 41.07
N VAL A 65 -7.37 -33.86 40.35
CA VAL A 65 -7.28 -33.52 38.92
C VAL A 65 -7.23 -34.81 38.11
N HIS A 66 -8.10 -34.90 37.11
CA HIS A 66 -8.24 -36.05 36.23
C HIS A 66 -7.70 -35.67 34.84
N ALA A 67 -6.40 -35.90 34.60
CA ALA A 67 -5.74 -35.60 33.33
C ALA A 67 -5.46 -36.89 32.52
N ASP A 68 -5.50 -36.78 31.19
CA ASP A 68 -5.20 -37.89 30.27
C ASP A 68 -3.71 -38.27 30.26
N ALA A 69 -3.40 -39.49 29.81
CA ALA A 69 -2.04 -40.02 29.70
C ALA A 69 -1.20 -39.21 28.69
N GLY A 70 -0.51 -38.18 29.16
CA GLY A 70 0.32 -37.28 28.35
C GLY A 70 0.33 -35.81 28.82
N ALA A 71 -0.62 -35.40 29.65
CA ALA A 71 -0.67 -34.07 30.24
C ALA A 71 -0.22 -34.09 31.72
N SER A 72 0.75 -33.24 32.07
CA SER A 72 1.19 -33.06 33.46
C SER A 72 0.51 -31.80 34.04
N PRO A 73 -0.56 -31.93 34.83
CA PRO A 73 -1.17 -30.79 35.49
C PRO A 73 -0.19 -30.15 36.47
N LEU A 74 -0.24 -28.82 36.56
CA LEU A 74 0.58 -28.03 37.49
C LEU A 74 -0.30 -27.48 38.60
N VAL A 75 0.08 -27.75 39.84
CA VAL A 75 -0.50 -27.15 41.04
C VAL A 75 0.55 -26.24 41.65
N ASP A 76 0.22 -24.96 41.80
CA ASP A 76 1.16 -23.94 42.31
C ASP A 76 2.51 -23.93 41.57
N GLY A 77 2.45 -24.16 40.25
CA GLY A 77 3.62 -24.21 39.35
C GLY A 77 4.43 -25.51 39.40
N ALA A 78 4.04 -26.51 40.20
CA ALA A 78 4.70 -27.80 40.29
C ALA A 78 3.81 -28.95 39.77
N PRO A 79 4.37 -29.99 39.12
CA PRO A 79 3.59 -31.13 38.68
C PRO A 79 2.83 -31.80 39.83
N GLY A 80 1.50 -31.89 39.72
CA GLY A 80 0.64 -32.42 40.78
C GLY A 80 -0.77 -32.73 40.29
N THR A 81 -1.30 -33.89 40.68
CA THR A 81 -2.66 -34.32 40.31
C THR A 81 -3.67 -34.15 41.44
N GLN A 82 -3.24 -33.61 42.58
CA GLN A 82 -4.08 -33.45 43.76
C GLN A 82 -3.50 -32.39 44.70
N PHE A 83 -4.38 -31.65 45.39
CA PHE A 83 -3.99 -30.78 46.51
C PHE A 83 -5.10 -30.68 47.55
N ILE A 84 -4.71 -30.24 48.76
CA ILE A 84 -5.59 -30.05 49.91
C ILE A 84 -5.62 -28.55 50.20
N MET A 85 -6.82 -27.99 50.39
CA MET A 85 -7.02 -26.60 50.76
C MET A 85 -7.58 -26.51 52.17
N ASN A 86 -6.79 -25.99 53.10
CA ASN A 86 -7.23 -25.63 54.44
C ASN A 86 -7.98 -24.28 54.43
N PRO A 87 -8.72 -23.94 55.48
CA PRO A 87 -9.43 -22.66 55.57
C PRO A 87 -8.50 -21.46 55.37
N GLY A 88 -8.81 -20.62 54.37
CA GLY A 88 -8.04 -19.43 54.01
C GLY A 88 -6.96 -19.65 52.96
N GLU A 89 -6.59 -20.90 52.64
CA GLU A 89 -5.56 -21.19 51.63
C GLU A 89 -6.06 -20.92 50.20
N GLU A 90 -5.10 -20.59 49.36
CA GLU A 90 -5.27 -20.32 47.94
C GLU A 90 -4.36 -21.26 47.15
N HIS A 91 -4.86 -21.75 46.02
CA HIS A 91 -4.09 -22.62 45.12
C HIS A 91 -4.38 -22.27 43.66
N THR A 92 -3.41 -22.52 42.80
CA THR A 92 -3.51 -22.39 41.35
C THR A 92 -3.41 -23.75 40.68
N LEU A 93 -4.15 -23.93 39.58
CA LEU A 93 -4.14 -25.14 38.77
C LEU A 93 -4.03 -24.76 37.30
N VAL A 94 -3.05 -25.33 36.60
CA VAL A 94 -2.95 -25.29 35.14
C VAL A 94 -3.06 -26.71 34.60
N ALA A 95 -4.12 -26.99 33.84
CA ALA A 95 -4.37 -28.32 33.29
C ALA A 95 -5.22 -28.24 32.01
N CYS A 96 -4.84 -29.01 30.98
CA CYS A 96 -5.59 -29.10 29.71
C CYS A 96 -5.92 -27.75 29.04
N GLY A 97 -5.04 -26.74 29.18
CA GLY A 97 -5.23 -25.39 28.64
C GLY A 97 -6.13 -24.48 29.48
N GLU A 98 -6.58 -24.94 30.65
CA GLU A 98 -7.29 -24.14 31.64
C GLU A 98 -6.33 -23.64 32.72
N ALA A 99 -6.54 -22.41 33.17
CA ALA A 99 -5.91 -21.84 34.36
C ALA A 99 -7.01 -21.48 35.36
N LEU A 100 -6.97 -22.11 36.53
CA LEU A 100 -7.97 -21.98 37.58
C LEU A 100 -7.31 -21.58 38.89
N ALA A 101 -7.97 -20.70 39.63
CA ALA A 101 -7.57 -20.36 40.98
C ALA A 101 -8.65 -20.76 41.97
N PHE A 102 -8.22 -21.33 43.10
CA PHE A 102 -9.08 -21.81 44.17
C PHE A 102 -8.76 -21.04 45.44
N LYS A 103 -9.79 -20.71 46.20
CA LYS A 103 -9.65 -20.06 47.51
C LYS A 103 -10.64 -20.65 48.49
N SER A 104 -10.17 -21.08 49.65
CA SER A 104 -11.07 -21.46 50.74
C SER A 104 -11.59 -20.19 51.45
N LEU A 105 -12.84 -19.82 51.15
CA LEU A 105 -13.49 -18.60 51.62
C LEU A 105 -14.00 -18.74 53.05
N LEU A 106 -13.70 -17.72 53.86
CA LEU A 106 -14.34 -17.44 55.15
C LEU A 106 -15.42 -16.35 55.03
N ASP A 107 -15.34 -15.51 53.98
CA ASP A 107 -16.30 -14.44 53.65
C ASP A 107 -16.69 -14.52 52.16
N GLU A 108 -17.97 -14.75 51.89
CA GLU A 108 -18.52 -14.88 50.53
C GLU A 108 -18.74 -13.51 49.84
N ALA A 109 -18.96 -12.46 50.63
CA ALA A 109 -19.34 -11.15 50.12
C ALA A 109 -18.19 -10.50 49.34
N GLY A 110 -16.97 -10.59 49.85
CA GLY A 110 -15.77 -10.08 49.18
C GLY A 110 -15.43 -10.81 47.88
N TRP A 111 -15.61 -12.13 47.82
CA TRP A 111 -15.35 -12.93 46.61
C TRP A 111 -16.34 -12.63 45.48
N SER A 112 -17.62 -12.40 45.84
CA SER A 112 -18.67 -12.09 44.88
C SER A 112 -18.66 -10.61 44.45
N ALA A 113 -18.25 -9.70 45.34
CA ALA A 113 -18.18 -8.26 45.07
C ALA A 113 -17.00 -7.84 44.18
N ALA A 114 -15.99 -8.71 44.01
CA ALA A 114 -14.85 -8.46 43.12
C ALA A 114 -15.22 -8.37 41.63
N GLY A 115 -16.49 -8.59 41.25
CA GLY A 115 -17.03 -8.33 39.91
C GLY A 115 -16.50 -9.26 38.80
N GLN A 116 -16.91 -8.98 37.56
CA GLN A 116 -16.41 -9.61 36.33
C GLN A 116 -15.19 -8.90 35.73
N ASP A 117 -14.87 -7.69 36.21
CA ASP A 117 -13.75 -6.89 35.70
C ASP A 117 -12.42 -7.47 36.19
N MET A 118 -11.86 -8.36 35.38
CA MET A 118 -10.64 -9.09 35.68
C MET A 118 -9.43 -8.16 35.57
N SER A 119 -8.70 -7.98 36.68
CA SER A 119 -7.44 -7.24 36.72
C SER A 119 -6.32 -8.09 37.32
N TRP A 120 -5.09 -7.76 36.92
CA TRP A 120 -3.92 -8.58 37.17
C TRP A 120 -2.78 -7.76 37.78
N HIS A 121 -2.01 -8.38 38.65
CA HIS A 121 -0.74 -7.82 39.13
C HIS A 121 0.41 -8.66 38.59
N PHE A 122 1.50 -8.01 38.23
CA PHE A 122 2.72 -8.64 37.73
C PHE A 122 3.83 -8.49 38.77
N TYR A 123 4.46 -9.58 39.15
CA TYR A 123 5.65 -9.60 40.00
C TYR A 123 6.88 -9.86 39.14
N GLU A 124 7.80 -8.90 39.15
CA GLU A 124 9.10 -9.06 38.52
C GLU A 124 10.12 -9.56 39.55
N ALA A 125 10.59 -10.80 39.40
CA ALA A 125 11.48 -11.44 40.35
C ALA A 125 12.85 -10.75 40.44
N ALA A 126 13.37 -10.26 39.29
CA ALA A 126 14.64 -9.54 39.23
C ALA A 126 14.58 -8.20 40.00
N ALA A 127 13.49 -7.45 39.86
CA ALA A 127 13.27 -6.17 40.55
C ALA A 127 12.68 -6.34 41.96
N ARG A 128 12.15 -7.52 42.28
CA ARG A 128 11.42 -7.85 43.52
C ARG A 128 10.25 -6.91 43.78
N GLN A 129 9.54 -6.53 42.73
CA GLN A 129 8.50 -5.51 42.79
C GLN A 129 7.21 -5.98 42.10
N TRP A 130 6.08 -5.55 42.68
CA TRP A 130 4.75 -5.71 42.09
C TRP A 130 4.36 -4.49 41.26
N TYR A 131 3.75 -4.75 40.12
CA TYR A 131 3.20 -3.78 39.17
C TYR A 131 1.71 -4.08 38.93
N GLY A 132 0.93 -3.05 38.61
CA GLY A 132 -0.51 -3.14 38.37
C GLY A 132 -1.34 -2.27 39.32
N PRO A 133 -2.68 -2.39 39.29
CA PRO A 133 -3.45 -3.40 38.53
C PRO A 133 -3.43 -3.10 37.02
N PHE A 134 -3.36 -4.17 36.22
CA PHE A 134 -3.47 -4.14 34.76
C PHE A 134 -4.76 -4.83 34.30
N ASP A 135 -5.37 -4.32 33.23
CA ASP A 135 -6.40 -5.06 32.51
C ASP A 135 -5.79 -6.23 31.69
N HIS A 136 -6.63 -7.01 31.01
CA HIS A 136 -6.20 -8.17 30.24
C HIS A 136 -5.26 -7.81 29.07
N GLU A 137 -5.46 -6.65 28.43
CA GLU A 137 -4.65 -6.21 27.29
C GLU A 137 -3.27 -5.74 27.75
N GLN A 138 -3.24 -4.87 28.76
CA GLN A 138 -2.03 -4.36 29.40
C GLN A 138 -1.18 -5.48 30.00
N MET A 139 -1.82 -6.46 30.65
CA MET A 139 -1.12 -7.65 31.16
C MET A 139 -0.57 -8.49 30.01
N GLY A 140 -1.33 -8.65 28.92
CA GLY A 140 -0.87 -9.34 27.74
C GLY A 140 0.38 -8.71 27.11
N GLU A 141 0.48 -7.38 27.09
CA GLU A 141 1.69 -6.69 26.63
C GLU A 141 2.90 -6.99 27.51
N HIS A 142 2.72 -6.93 28.84
CA HIS A 142 3.78 -7.26 29.80
C HIS A 142 4.27 -8.70 29.65
N VAL A 143 3.35 -9.66 29.47
CA VAL A 143 3.66 -11.08 29.25
C VAL A 143 4.39 -11.30 27.93
N ARG A 144 3.99 -10.63 26.85
CA ARG A 144 4.61 -10.76 25.51
C ARG A 144 6.03 -10.20 25.44
N GLN A 145 6.35 -9.20 26.25
CA GLN A 145 7.69 -8.60 26.29
C GLN A 145 8.71 -9.45 27.09
N GLN A 146 8.27 -10.51 27.80
CA GLN A 146 9.15 -11.36 28.61
C GLN A 146 9.99 -12.30 27.74
N THR A 147 11.30 -12.36 28.01
CA THR A 147 12.14 -13.44 27.50
C THR A 147 11.75 -14.80 28.11
N ALA A 148 12.22 -15.90 27.51
CA ALA A 148 11.95 -17.24 28.04
C ALA A 148 12.44 -17.39 29.49
N GLU A 149 13.65 -16.93 29.78
CA GLU A 149 14.28 -16.94 31.10
C GLU A 149 13.49 -16.10 32.13
N GLN A 150 13.12 -14.86 31.77
CA GLN A 150 12.33 -14.00 32.67
C GLN A 150 10.97 -14.61 33.02
N SER A 151 10.34 -15.32 32.06
CA SER A 151 9.03 -15.92 32.30
C SER A 151 9.04 -17.17 33.17
N GLU A 152 10.21 -17.74 33.48
CA GLU A 152 10.32 -18.85 34.42
C GLU A 152 10.15 -18.40 35.87
N ASP A 153 10.59 -17.18 36.19
CA ASP A 153 10.62 -16.65 37.56
C ASP A 153 9.55 -15.58 37.84
N ASN A 154 9.08 -14.89 36.81
CA ASN A 154 8.05 -13.85 36.96
C ASN A 154 6.66 -14.45 37.17
N ILE A 155 5.85 -13.80 38.01
CA ILE A 155 4.53 -14.29 38.44
C ILE A 155 3.46 -13.29 38.05
N ILE A 156 2.31 -13.78 37.59
CA ILE A 156 1.08 -12.98 37.47
C ILE A 156 0.05 -13.44 38.48
N MET A 157 -0.62 -12.49 39.12
CA MET A 157 -1.62 -12.76 40.14
C MET A 157 -2.95 -12.11 39.77
N PRO A 158 -4.02 -12.90 39.62
CA PRO A 158 -5.36 -12.37 39.41
C PRO A 158 -5.84 -11.63 40.68
N ALA A 159 -6.55 -10.52 40.50
CA ALA A 159 -7.16 -9.80 41.61
C ALA A 159 -8.05 -10.72 42.45
N GLY A 160 -7.98 -10.62 43.77
CA GLY A 160 -8.74 -11.46 44.71
C GLY A 160 -7.97 -12.66 45.27
N LEU A 161 -6.83 -13.01 44.66
CA LEU A 161 -5.78 -13.80 45.33
C LEU A 161 -4.80 -12.87 46.06
N GLN A 162 -4.15 -13.40 47.08
CA GLN A 162 -3.21 -12.69 47.95
C GLN A 162 -1.88 -13.43 48.11
N ASP A 163 -1.89 -14.75 48.05
CA ASP A 163 -0.75 -15.58 48.46
C ASP A 163 -0.13 -16.39 47.31
N VAL A 164 -0.90 -16.67 46.25
CA VAL A 164 -0.45 -17.49 45.11
C VAL A 164 -0.78 -16.86 43.76
N GLY A 165 0.08 -17.12 42.78
CA GLY A 165 -0.08 -16.68 41.40
C GLY A 165 0.50 -17.70 40.43
N PHE A 166 0.44 -17.38 39.14
CA PHE A 166 0.91 -18.26 38.06
C PHE A 166 2.27 -17.79 37.56
N PHE A 167 3.20 -18.71 37.34
CA PHE A 167 4.41 -18.39 36.57
C PHE A 167 4.03 -18.01 35.14
N VAL A 168 4.62 -16.92 34.63
CA VAL A 168 4.26 -16.38 33.31
C VAL A 168 4.34 -17.45 32.23
N LYS A 169 5.38 -18.30 32.25
CA LYS A 169 5.58 -19.39 31.27
C LYS A 169 4.37 -20.35 31.16
N ASP A 170 3.69 -20.61 32.27
CA ASP A 170 2.66 -21.66 32.34
C ASP A 170 1.29 -21.14 31.84
N VAL A 171 1.10 -19.83 31.86
CA VAL A 171 -0.17 -19.16 31.52
C VAL A 171 -0.07 -18.17 30.36
N ARG A 172 1.01 -18.20 29.57
CA ARG A 172 1.14 -17.38 28.35
C ARG A 172 -0.05 -17.54 27.39
N HIS A 173 -0.65 -18.73 27.35
CA HIS A 173 -1.80 -19.05 26.51
C HIS A 173 -3.08 -18.27 26.87
N LEU A 174 -3.19 -17.76 28.11
CA LEU A 174 -4.28 -16.87 28.52
C LEU A 174 -4.19 -15.50 27.84
N PHE A 175 -2.97 -15.08 27.48
CA PHE A 175 -2.69 -13.83 26.79
C PHE A 175 -2.13 -14.11 25.41
N PRO A 176 -2.94 -14.71 24.51
CA PRO A 176 -2.48 -14.96 23.16
C PRO A 176 -1.98 -13.64 22.56
N GLU A 177 -1.00 -13.73 21.66
CA GLU A 177 -0.72 -12.57 20.81
C GLU A 177 -2.03 -12.08 20.24
N PRO A 178 -2.25 -10.75 20.18
CA PRO A 178 -3.41 -10.23 19.50
C PRO A 178 -3.36 -10.85 18.12
N ARG A 179 -4.22 -11.86 17.92
CA ARG A 179 -4.48 -12.38 16.61
C ARG A 179 -4.92 -11.13 15.89
N VAL A 180 -4.27 -10.84 14.77
CA VAL A 180 -4.91 -10.05 13.73
C VAL A 180 -6.11 -10.91 13.28
N SER A 181 -7.16 -10.92 14.10
CA SER A 181 -8.41 -11.63 13.89
C SER A 181 -9.45 -10.54 13.76
N ALA A 182 -10.03 -10.34 12.58
CA ALA A 182 -11.00 -11.30 12.06
C ALA A 182 -12.06 -11.60 13.13
N SER A 183 -12.81 -10.57 13.54
CA SER A 183 -14.06 -10.75 14.28
C SER A 183 -15.07 -9.62 14.00
N ALA A 184 -15.15 -9.22 12.71
CA ALA A 184 -16.41 -8.83 12.09
C ALA A 184 -17.00 -9.99 11.25
N GLU A 185 -16.44 -11.20 11.33
CA GLU A 185 -16.73 -12.33 10.43
C GLU A 185 -17.77 -13.34 10.94
N GLU A 186 -18.54 -13.05 12.00
CA GLU A 186 -19.69 -13.89 12.36
C GLU A 186 -21.07 -13.29 12.02
N MET A 187 -21.11 -12.29 11.13
CA MET A 187 -22.36 -11.94 10.42
C MET A 187 -22.27 -11.85 8.90
N VAL A 188 -21.15 -12.23 8.28
CA VAL A 188 -21.08 -12.55 6.86
C VAL A 188 -20.05 -13.65 6.73
N ARG A 189 -20.47 -14.88 6.40
CA ARG A 189 -19.51 -15.89 5.92
C ARG A 189 -18.83 -15.29 4.67
N PRO A 190 -17.53 -14.95 4.67
CA PRO A 190 -16.85 -14.80 3.41
C PRO A 190 -16.72 -16.22 2.88
N VAL A 191 -17.26 -16.47 1.69
CA VAL A 191 -16.64 -17.48 0.82
C VAL A 191 -15.14 -17.20 0.91
N HIS A 192 -14.32 -18.18 1.24
CA HIS A 192 -12.87 -18.04 1.11
C HIS A 192 -12.61 -17.54 -0.31
N ALA A 193 -12.46 -16.23 -0.47
CA ALA A 193 -12.03 -15.64 -1.70
C ALA A 193 -10.57 -16.03 -1.74
N GLU A 194 -10.24 -16.94 -2.66
CA GLU A 194 -8.85 -17.14 -3.03
C GLU A 194 -8.20 -15.75 -3.21
N PRO A 195 -6.95 -15.56 -2.77
CA PRO A 195 -6.28 -14.28 -2.93
C PRO A 195 -6.42 -13.85 -4.39
N VAL A 196 -6.96 -12.64 -4.61
CA VAL A 196 -7.19 -12.11 -5.96
C VAL A 196 -5.91 -12.28 -6.76
N ASN A 197 -6.03 -12.86 -7.94
CA ASN A 197 -4.87 -13.13 -8.76
C ASN A 197 -4.20 -11.80 -9.15
N THR A 198 -2.87 -11.71 -9.06
CA THR A 198 -2.14 -10.47 -9.38
C THR A 198 -1.72 -10.37 -10.85
N GLU A 199 -1.70 -11.49 -11.58
CA GLU A 199 -1.16 -11.62 -12.94
C GLU A 199 -2.25 -11.71 -14.02
N TYR A 200 -3.42 -12.23 -13.65
CA TYR A 200 -4.57 -12.43 -14.53
C TYR A 200 -5.76 -11.57 -14.07
N GLY A 201 -6.57 -11.13 -15.04
CA GLY A 201 -7.79 -10.35 -14.80
C GLY A 201 -8.10 -9.41 -15.96
N GLU A 202 -9.36 -8.97 -16.02
CA GLU A 202 -9.87 -8.00 -17.00
C GLU A 202 -9.17 -6.63 -16.91
N PHE A 203 -8.86 -6.18 -15.68
CA PHE A 203 -8.34 -4.85 -15.44
C PHE A 203 -6.92 -4.87 -14.90
N THR A 204 -6.14 -3.83 -15.21
CA THR A 204 -4.82 -3.59 -14.60
C THR A 204 -4.89 -2.33 -13.75
N CYS A 205 -4.59 -2.43 -12.45
CA CYS A 205 -4.59 -1.26 -11.57
C CYS A 205 -3.54 -0.22 -12.02
N PRO A 206 -3.90 1.05 -12.23
CA PRO A 206 -2.95 2.08 -12.65
C PRO A 206 -2.00 2.51 -11.52
N VAL A 207 -2.06 1.91 -10.34
CA VAL A 207 -1.22 2.30 -9.20
C VAL A 207 -0.27 1.18 -8.80
N CYS A 208 -0.78 -0.04 -8.62
CA CYS A 208 0.04 -1.19 -8.24
C CYS A 208 0.35 -2.16 -9.38
N TRP A 209 -0.26 -1.96 -10.55
CA TRP A 209 -0.06 -2.75 -11.79
C TRP A 209 -0.45 -4.22 -11.71
N PHE A 210 -1.05 -4.65 -10.61
CA PHE A 210 -1.69 -5.95 -10.53
C PHE A 210 -3.02 -5.96 -11.25
N LYS A 211 -3.31 -7.14 -11.79
CA LYS A 211 -4.57 -7.41 -12.47
C LYS A 211 -5.64 -7.85 -11.50
N PHE A 212 -6.90 -7.68 -11.89
CA PHE A 212 -8.06 -8.13 -11.13
C PHE A 212 -9.30 -8.11 -12.04
N ASP A 213 -10.33 -8.87 -11.69
CA ASP A 213 -11.60 -8.90 -12.40
C ASP A 213 -12.60 -7.91 -11.82
N ARG A 214 -13.67 -7.62 -12.56
CA ARG A 214 -14.73 -6.69 -12.13
C ARG A 214 -15.30 -7.02 -10.75
N GLY A 215 -15.46 -8.31 -10.44
CA GLY A 215 -16.00 -8.80 -9.17
C GLY A 215 -15.06 -8.61 -7.98
N ASP A 216 -13.76 -8.45 -8.23
CA ASP A 216 -12.75 -8.27 -7.18
C ASP A 216 -12.66 -6.81 -6.72
N ALA A 217 -13.22 -5.86 -7.48
CA ALA A 217 -13.20 -4.46 -7.08
C ALA A 217 -13.97 -4.25 -5.78
N MET A 218 -13.42 -3.40 -4.91
CA MET A 218 -14.08 -2.99 -3.68
C MET A 218 -14.75 -1.64 -3.86
N ASN A 219 -15.75 -1.35 -3.05
CA ASN A 219 -16.33 -0.02 -2.88
C ASN A 219 -15.69 0.68 -1.67
N ILE A 220 -15.74 2.01 -1.66
CA ILE A 220 -15.26 2.84 -0.55
C ILE A 220 -16.45 3.36 0.25
N ALA A 221 -16.49 3.09 1.55
CA ALA A 221 -17.56 3.55 2.43
C ALA A 221 -17.66 5.08 2.47
N VAL A 222 -18.87 5.59 2.71
CA VAL A 222 -19.16 7.03 2.73
C VAL A 222 -19.53 7.50 4.14
N HIS A 223 -20.27 6.69 4.90
CA HIS A 223 -20.70 7.08 6.25
C HIS A 223 -19.52 7.25 7.21
N ALA A 224 -19.41 8.39 7.90
CA ALA A 224 -18.24 8.75 8.72
C ALA A 224 -17.87 7.74 9.83
N SER A 225 -18.83 6.95 10.32
CA SER A 225 -18.57 5.89 11.30
C SER A 225 -17.85 4.66 10.72
N LEU A 226 -17.73 4.56 9.39
CA LEU A 226 -17.05 3.48 8.67
C LEU A 226 -15.61 3.89 8.29
N ARG A 227 -14.96 4.68 9.16
CA ARG A 227 -13.51 4.93 9.10
C ARG A 227 -12.75 3.79 9.77
N GLY A 228 -11.47 3.66 9.45
CA GLY A 228 -10.62 2.56 9.91
C GLY A 228 -10.54 1.44 8.90
N ASP A 229 -9.84 1.69 7.79
CA ASP A 229 -9.47 0.61 6.87
C ASP A 229 -8.33 -0.22 7.46
N PRO A 230 -8.44 -1.55 7.54
CA PRO A 230 -7.43 -2.42 8.16
C PRO A 230 -6.02 -2.32 7.55
N LEU A 231 -5.90 -1.91 6.28
CA LEU A 231 -4.61 -1.82 5.58
C LEU A 231 -4.11 -0.38 5.42
N LEU A 232 -5.03 0.57 5.21
CA LEU A 232 -4.69 1.98 5.01
C LEU A 232 -4.64 2.80 6.31
N GLY A 233 -5.26 2.32 7.40
CA GLY A 233 -5.24 2.95 8.72
C GLY A 233 -6.54 3.63 9.12
N GLU A 234 -6.53 4.22 10.32
CA GLU A 234 -7.71 4.77 11.00
C GLU A 234 -8.38 5.93 10.24
N ASP A 235 -7.59 6.75 9.56
CA ASP A 235 -8.11 7.91 8.82
C ASP A 235 -8.82 7.54 7.51
N ALA A 236 -8.57 6.35 6.98
CA ALA A 236 -9.10 5.90 5.71
C ALA A 236 -10.51 5.32 5.88
N MET A 237 -11.41 5.64 4.96
CA MET A 237 -12.73 4.99 4.87
C MET A 237 -12.57 3.49 4.59
N GLN A 238 -13.41 2.65 5.17
CA GLN A 238 -13.35 1.20 4.95
C GLN A 238 -13.61 0.86 3.49
N ARG A 239 -12.78 -0.04 2.94
CA ARG A 239 -13.06 -0.70 1.66
C ARG A 239 -13.86 -1.97 1.90
N PHE A 240 -14.87 -2.21 1.09
CA PHE A 240 -15.76 -3.37 1.25
C PHE A 240 -16.22 -3.92 -0.11
N HIS A 241 -16.55 -5.21 -0.18
CA HIS A 241 -17.20 -5.77 -1.37
C HIS A 241 -18.71 -5.56 -1.26
N ALA A 242 -19.30 -4.92 -2.26
CA ALA A 242 -20.73 -4.62 -2.23
C ALA A 242 -21.58 -5.88 -2.38
N THR A 243 -22.44 -6.13 -1.40
CA THR A 243 -23.47 -7.18 -1.43
C THR A 243 -24.88 -6.62 -1.56
N ARG A 244 -25.02 -5.29 -1.46
CA ARG A 244 -26.30 -4.57 -1.52
C ARG A 244 -26.19 -3.41 -2.48
N PHE A 245 -27.25 -3.22 -3.27
CA PHE A 245 -27.34 -2.16 -4.27
C PHE A 245 -28.70 -1.47 -4.17
N ASN A 246 -28.75 -0.17 -4.50
CA ASN A 246 -30.01 0.54 -4.65
C ASN A 246 -30.63 0.31 -6.04
N ASP A 247 -31.81 0.89 -6.29
CA ASP A 247 -32.55 0.77 -7.56
C ASP A 247 -31.79 1.31 -8.79
N ARG A 248 -30.70 2.06 -8.57
CA ARG A 248 -29.82 2.59 -9.63
C ARG A 248 -28.56 1.73 -9.83
N GLY A 249 -28.46 0.57 -9.15
CA GLY A 249 -27.29 -0.31 -9.22
C GLY A 249 -26.06 0.22 -8.48
N GLN A 250 -26.20 1.22 -7.61
CA GLN A 250 -25.09 1.75 -6.82
C GLN A 250 -24.94 0.93 -5.54
N ALA A 251 -23.69 0.56 -5.22
CA ALA A 251 -23.36 -0.14 -3.98
C ALA A 251 -23.80 0.66 -2.76
N LEU A 252 -24.29 -0.04 -1.73
CA LEU A 252 -24.67 0.55 -0.45
C LEU A 252 -23.68 0.13 0.64
N ASP A 253 -23.12 1.10 1.36
CA ASP A 253 -22.30 0.84 2.55
C ASP A 253 -23.14 0.24 3.70
N ALA A 254 -22.49 -0.18 4.79
CA ALA A 254 -23.16 -0.83 5.91
C ALA A 254 -24.31 0.01 6.51
N MET A 255 -24.20 1.35 6.45
CA MET A 255 -25.18 2.31 6.95
C MET A 255 -26.26 2.68 5.92
N GLY A 256 -26.23 2.06 4.74
CA GLY A 256 -27.23 2.26 3.69
C GLY A 256 -27.00 3.49 2.81
N LEU A 257 -25.83 4.12 2.89
CA LEU A 257 -25.47 5.22 1.99
C LEU A 257 -24.89 4.69 0.68
N ALA A 258 -25.17 5.40 -0.42
CA ALA A 258 -24.62 5.06 -1.73
C ALA A 258 -23.11 5.32 -1.77
N ALA A 259 -22.34 4.29 -2.14
CA ALA A 259 -20.89 4.24 -2.18
C ALA A 259 -20.39 3.95 -3.61
N PRO A 260 -20.42 4.97 -4.51
CA PRO A 260 -20.11 4.77 -5.93
C PRO A 260 -18.62 4.61 -6.22
N ASP A 261 -17.74 5.05 -5.30
CA ASP A 261 -16.30 5.01 -5.50
C ASP A 261 -15.77 3.58 -5.38
N LEU A 262 -14.94 3.19 -6.34
CA LEU A 262 -14.28 1.89 -6.38
C LEU A 262 -12.83 1.99 -5.87
N ALA A 263 -12.31 0.88 -5.39
CA ALA A 263 -10.94 0.71 -4.92
C ALA A 263 -10.34 -0.60 -5.45
N CYS A 264 -9.03 -0.57 -5.69
CA CYS A 264 -8.27 -1.75 -6.09
C CYS A 264 -8.25 -2.80 -4.96
N PRO A 265 -8.53 -4.09 -5.23
CA PRO A 265 -8.45 -5.16 -4.23
C PRO A 265 -7.07 -5.29 -3.59
N HIS A 266 -6.02 -5.02 -4.39
CA HIS A 266 -4.63 -5.23 -3.99
C HIS A 266 -4.07 -4.09 -3.14
N CYS A 267 -4.06 -2.88 -3.70
CA CYS A 267 -3.43 -1.73 -3.04
C CYS A 267 -4.42 -0.82 -2.31
N ARG A 268 -5.73 -1.13 -2.34
CA ARG A 268 -6.80 -0.38 -1.66
C ARG A 268 -6.99 1.06 -2.14
N ARG A 269 -6.20 1.50 -3.13
CA ARG A 269 -6.28 2.84 -3.69
C ARG A 269 -7.59 3.03 -4.44
N LYS A 270 -8.19 4.21 -4.29
CA LYS A 270 -9.36 4.62 -5.08
C LYS A 270 -9.01 4.55 -6.57
N LEU A 271 -9.87 3.90 -7.34
CA LEU A 271 -9.77 3.81 -8.79
C LEU A 271 -10.40 5.06 -9.44
N PRO A 272 -9.93 5.47 -10.63
CA PRO A 272 -10.49 6.60 -11.34
C PRO A 272 -12.01 6.45 -11.60
N PRO A 273 -12.76 7.55 -11.68
CA PRO A 273 -14.17 7.51 -12.06
C PRO A 273 -14.38 6.80 -13.40
N GLY A 274 -15.34 5.88 -13.48
CA GLY A 274 -15.61 5.11 -14.69
C GLY A 274 -14.49 4.14 -15.09
N PHE A 275 -13.58 3.79 -14.16
CA PHE A 275 -12.46 2.88 -14.43
C PHE A 275 -12.92 1.55 -15.06
N MET A 276 -14.10 1.07 -14.69
CA MET A 276 -14.63 -0.19 -15.19
C MET A 276 -15.41 -0.05 -16.51
N ASP A 277 -15.64 1.17 -16.99
CA ASP A 277 -16.54 1.43 -18.12
C ASP A 277 -15.78 1.65 -19.44
N THR A 278 -14.52 2.05 -19.36
CA THR A 278 -13.69 2.35 -20.53
C THR A 278 -12.30 1.73 -20.40
N PRO A 279 -11.65 1.34 -21.50
CA PRO A 279 -10.26 0.90 -21.49
C PRO A 279 -9.32 1.97 -20.92
N HIS A 280 -8.17 1.53 -20.37
CA HIS A 280 -7.11 2.39 -19.86
C HIS A 280 -5.81 2.09 -20.59
N HIS A 281 -5.17 3.13 -21.10
CA HIS A 281 -3.86 3.03 -21.73
C HIS A 281 -2.81 3.75 -20.89
N ILE A 282 -1.81 2.99 -20.44
CA ILE A 282 -0.70 3.52 -19.64
C ILE A 282 0.40 4.05 -20.57
N PHE A 283 0.69 5.34 -20.46
CA PHE A 283 1.79 6.01 -21.13
C PHE A 283 2.90 6.24 -20.11
N SER A 284 3.97 5.45 -20.21
CA SER A 284 5.10 5.49 -19.29
C SER A 284 6.16 6.48 -19.78
N ILE A 285 6.50 7.48 -18.95
CA ILE A 285 7.59 8.41 -19.25
C ILE A 285 8.82 8.03 -18.43
N VAL A 286 9.93 7.77 -19.11
CA VAL A 286 11.21 7.30 -18.56
C VAL A 286 12.31 8.28 -18.95
N GLY A 287 13.29 8.50 -18.08
CA GLY A 287 14.47 9.32 -18.40
C GLY A 287 15.24 9.74 -17.16
N ALA A 288 16.49 10.16 -17.35
CA ALA A 288 17.37 10.53 -16.25
C ALA A 288 16.80 11.63 -15.33
N PRO A 289 17.22 11.69 -14.05
CA PRO A 289 16.88 12.81 -13.18
C PRO A 289 17.17 14.16 -13.86
N SER A 290 16.22 15.09 -13.74
CA SER A 290 16.27 16.41 -14.39
C SER A 290 16.34 16.43 -15.92
N SER A 291 15.97 15.36 -16.64
CA SER A 291 15.86 15.38 -18.11
C SER A 291 14.70 16.25 -18.65
N GLY A 292 13.85 16.79 -17.77
CA GLY A 292 12.73 17.66 -18.12
C GLY A 292 11.36 16.96 -18.19
N LYS A 293 11.19 15.78 -17.57
CA LYS A 293 9.92 15.02 -17.59
C LYS A 293 8.71 15.79 -17.08
N SER A 294 8.82 16.44 -15.92
CA SER A 294 7.70 17.22 -15.33
C SER A 294 7.33 18.42 -16.21
N TYR A 295 8.31 19.09 -16.82
CA TYR A 295 8.07 20.13 -17.84
C TYR A 295 7.40 19.55 -19.08
N TYR A 296 7.91 18.43 -19.61
CA TYR A 296 7.30 17.73 -20.74
C TYR A 296 5.84 17.38 -20.48
N LEU A 297 5.53 16.74 -19.34
CA LEU A 297 4.17 16.33 -19.00
C LEU A 297 3.22 17.53 -18.83
N SER A 298 3.69 18.61 -18.18
CA SER A 298 2.91 19.84 -18.00
C SER A 298 2.58 20.51 -19.33
N VAL A 299 3.53 20.57 -20.25
CA VAL A 299 3.32 21.12 -21.59
C VAL A 299 2.46 20.17 -22.44
N LEU A 300 2.77 18.88 -22.45
CA LEU A 300 2.06 17.85 -23.21
C LEU A 300 0.57 17.86 -22.92
N THR A 301 0.18 17.86 -21.64
CA THR A 301 -1.23 17.81 -21.26
C THR A 301 -2.01 19.04 -21.72
N ARG A 302 -1.40 20.23 -21.70
CA ARG A 302 -1.99 21.44 -22.30
C ARG A 302 -2.05 21.35 -23.84
N THR A 303 -0.98 20.89 -24.47
CA THR A 303 -0.89 20.78 -25.93
C THR A 303 -1.88 19.76 -26.47
N LEU A 304 -2.04 18.59 -25.84
CA LEU A 304 -3.01 17.57 -26.22
C LEU A 304 -4.45 18.07 -26.10
N GLN A 305 -4.80 18.82 -25.05
CA GLN A 305 -6.13 19.44 -24.91
C GLN A 305 -6.51 20.28 -26.14
N THR A 306 -5.53 20.98 -26.72
CA THR A 306 -5.74 21.87 -27.88
C THR A 306 -5.63 21.11 -29.19
N SER A 307 -4.53 20.38 -29.38
CA SER A 307 -4.17 19.71 -30.63
C SER A 307 -5.14 18.58 -30.98
N LEU A 308 -5.54 17.74 -30.00
CA LEU A 308 -6.52 16.68 -30.26
C LEU A 308 -7.88 17.25 -30.70
N TYR A 309 -8.31 18.34 -30.08
CA TYR A 309 -9.58 18.96 -30.41
C TYR A 309 -9.54 19.64 -31.79
N GLN A 310 -8.52 20.46 -32.04
CA GLN A 310 -8.41 21.24 -33.28
C GLN A 310 -8.11 20.38 -34.50
N ASN A 311 -7.23 19.38 -34.37
CA ASN A 311 -6.81 18.56 -35.49
C ASN A 311 -7.73 17.35 -35.69
N PHE A 312 -8.19 16.70 -34.62
CA PHE A 312 -8.86 15.40 -34.74
C PHE A 312 -10.33 15.42 -34.28
N GLY A 313 -10.83 16.55 -33.76
CA GLY A 313 -12.18 16.62 -33.19
C GLY A 313 -12.35 15.76 -31.94
N VAL A 314 -11.24 15.48 -31.26
CA VAL A 314 -11.15 14.62 -30.07
C VAL A 314 -11.04 15.48 -28.83
N THR A 315 -11.82 15.14 -27.82
CA THR A 315 -11.78 15.81 -26.53
C THR A 315 -10.82 15.07 -25.59
N PHE A 316 -9.84 15.80 -25.04
CA PHE A 316 -8.95 15.32 -23.98
C PHE A 316 -9.24 16.12 -22.71
N ARG A 317 -9.71 15.46 -21.65
CA ARG A 317 -10.17 16.11 -20.41
C ARG A 317 -9.59 15.42 -19.19
N ASP A 318 -9.48 16.19 -18.12
CA ASP A 318 -9.16 15.64 -16.80
C ASP A 318 -10.27 14.68 -16.35
N ALA A 319 -9.91 13.43 -16.05
CA ALA A 319 -10.85 12.40 -15.59
C ALA A 319 -10.93 12.34 -14.06
N ASP A 320 -9.93 12.86 -13.35
CA ASP A 320 -9.84 12.84 -11.90
C ASP A 320 -9.18 14.13 -11.37
N PRO A 321 -9.92 15.25 -11.33
CA PRO A 321 -9.35 16.55 -10.95
C PRO A 321 -8.76 16.58 -9.54
N SER A 322 -9.30 15.76 -8.62
CA SER A 322 -8.78 15.62 -7.26
C SER A 322 -7.38 15.02 -7.26
N GLU A 323 -7.16 13.97 -8.06
CA GLU A 323 -5.88 13.27 -8.10
C GLU A 323 -4.87 13.95 -9.03
N ASN A 324 -5.34 14.67 -10.05
CA ASN A 324 -4.52 15.45 -10.98
C ASN A 324 -4.10 16.83 -10.46
N VAL A 325 -4.37 17.15 -9.18
CA VAL A 325 -4.13 18.49 -8.60
C VAL A 325 -2.69 18.95 -8.77
N ILE A 326 -1.70 18.08 -8.54
CA ILE A 326 -0.27 18.42 -8.64
C ILE A 326 0.11 18.77 -10.08
N LEU A 327 -0.35 17.99 -11.06
CA LEU A 327 -0.11 18.29 -12.47
C LEU A 327 -0.82 19.57 -12.92
N THR A 328 -2.04 19.80 -12.41
CA THR A 328 -2.76 21.06 -12.64
C THR A 328 -2.01 22.25 -12.05
N GLN A 329 -1.43 22.12 -10.86
CA GLN A 329 -0.59 23.15 -10.24
C GLN A 329 0.66 23.41 -11.06
N MET A 330 1.43 22.37 -11.44
CA MET A 330 2.62 22.54 -12.29
C MET A 330 2.31 23.24 -13.61
N ARG A 331 1.24 22.82 -14.29
CA ARG A 331 0.78 23.44 -15.54
C ARG A 331 0.39 24.90 -15.33
N THR A 332 -0.38 25.19 -14.28
CA THR A 332 -0.83 26.56 -13.97
C THR A 332 0.35 27.45 -13.64
N GLN A 333 1.27 26.95 -12.81
CA GLN A 333 2.51 27.63 -12.48
C GLN A 333 3.32 27.96 -13.74
N LEU A 334 3.53 26.99 -14.64
CA LEU A 334 4.31 27.20 -15.86
C LEU A 334 3.68 28.24 -16.81
N PHE A 335 2.35 28.27 -16.93
CA PHE A 335 1.65 29.04 -17.96
C PHE A 335 0.89 30.26 -17.47
N SER A 336 0.81 30.48 -16.15
CA SER A 336 0.27 31.69 -15.52
C SER A 336 1.35 32.51 -14.79
N ALA A 337 2.59 32.01 -14.77
CA ALA A 337 3.74 32.76 -14.26
C ALA A 337 4.00 34.05 -15.04
N SER A 338 4.42 35.08 -14.31
CA SER A 338 4.87 36.35 -14.89
C SER A 338 6.39 36.47 -14.87
N THR A 339 7.08 35.70 -14.03
CA THR A 339 8.54 35.71 -13.90
C THR A 339 9.14 34.30 -14.01
N PRO A 340 10.45 34.16 -14.30
CA PRO A 340 11.12 32.85 -14.29
C PRO A 340 11.12 32.14 -12.94
N GLU A 341 11.11 32.89 -11.83
CA GLU A 341 10.97 32.32 -10.48
C GLU A 341 9.60 31.68 -10.31
N ASP A 342 8.53 32.36 -10.72
CA ASP A 342 7.18 31.82 -10.65
C ASP A 342 7.04 30.55 -11.49
N ALA A 343 7.65 30.48 -12.68
CA ALA A 343 7.58 29.31 -13.57
C ALA A 343 8.58 28.18 -13.23
N PHE A 344 9.40 28.36 -12.20
CA PHE A 344 10.38 27.36 -11.79
C PHE A 344 9.70 26.21 -11.03
N LEU A 345 9.83 24.99 -11.55
CA LEU A 345 9.26 23.79 -10.93
C LEU A 345 10.32 23.15 -10.01
N ALA A 346 10.18 23.34 -8.70
CA ALA A 346 11.15 22.84 -7.71
C ALA A 346 11.08 21.31 -7.53
N LYS A 347 12.19 20.61 -7.80
CA LYS A 347 12.26 19.13 -7.78
C LYS A 347 11.87 18.53 -6.41
N THR A 348 12.32 19.13 -5.31
CA THR A 348 12.11 18.63 -3.94
C THR A 348 10.64 18.65 -3.52
N GLU A 349 9.88 19.65 -3.95
CA GLU A 349 8.45 19.74 -3.65
C GLU A 349 7.65 18.71 -4.46
N LEU A 350 8.07 18.46 -5.70
CA LEU A 350 7.41 17.51 -6.59
C LEU A 350 7.58 16.05 -6.13
N GLU A 351 8.79 15.64 -5.75
CA GLU A 351 9.04 14.24 -5.38
C GLU A 351 8.25 13.79 -4.15
N GLY A 352 7.97 14.66 -3.19
CA GLY A 352 7.13 14.35 -2.02
C GLY A 352 5.67 14.07 -2.39
N MET A 353 5.12 14.86 -3.31
CA MET A 353 3.70 14.92 -3.62
C MET A 353 3.25 13.94 -4.71
N LEU A 354 4.17 13.55 -5.59
CA LEU A 354 3.92 12.65 -6.72
C LEU A 354 3.85 11.16 -6.35
N TYR A 355 4.10 10.83 -5.08
CA TYR A 355 4.14 9.45 -4.60
C TYR A 355 3.26 9.26 -3.37
N GLU A 356 2.77 8.05 -3.18
CA GLU A 356 1.96 7.65 -2.03
C GLU A 356 2.42 6.28 -1.53
N THR A 357 2.38 6.08 -0.22
CA THR A 357 2.74 4.80 0.39
C THR A 357 1.50 3.91 0.48
N LEU A 358 1.49 2.80 -0.27
CA LEU A 358 0.34 1.91 -0.37
C LEU A 358 0.72 0.44 -0.12
N PRO A 359 -0.23 -0.40 0.33
CA PRO A 359 -0.02 -1.84 0.42
C PRO A 359 0.30 -2.45 -0.95
N ARG A 360 1.32 -3.30 -1.01
CA ARG A 360 1.68 -4.13 -2.16
C ARG A 360 2.42 -5.37 -1.68
N GLN A 361 1.96 -6.57 -2.03
CA GLN A 361 2.59 -7.85 -1.65
C GLN A 361 2.88 -7.97 -0.13
N GLY A 362 1.93 -7.57 0.71
CA GLY A 362 2.06 -7.67 2.18
C GLY A 362 3.00 -6.63 2.82
N ARG A 363 3.50 -5.65 2.06
CA ARG A 363 4.35 -4.55 2.56
C ARG A 363 3.77 -3.19 2.16
N LYS A 364 4.16 -2.14 2.87
CA LYS A 364 3.89 -0.76 2.44
C LYS A 364 5.03 -0.27 1.56
N VAL A 365 4.74 0.15 0.34
CA VAL A 365 5.72 0.61 -0.64
C VAL A 365 5.30 1.95 -1.23
N ARG A 366 6.29 2.74 -1.66
CA ARG A 366 6.06 4.05 -2.27
C ARG A 366 5.76 3.88 -3.76
N LEU A 367 4.55 4.21 -4.19
CA LEU A 367 4.07 4.10 -5.57
C LEU A 367 3.82 5.49 -6.18
N PRO A 368 4.10 5.69 -7.48
CA PRO A 368 3.81 6.94 -8.16
C PRO A 368 2.29 7.11 -8.32
N LYS A 369 1.83 8.35 -8.21
CA LYS A 369 0.43 8.70 -8.47
C LYS A 369 0.17 8.77 -9.98
N PRO A 370 -0.86 8.08 -10.49
CA PRO A 370 -1.24 8.18 -11.90
C PRO A 370 -1.97 9.48 -12.19
N PHE A 371 -1.68 10.09 -13.34
CA PHE A 371 -2.48 11.19 -13.87
C PHE A 371 -3.41 10.69 -14.95
N VAL A 372 -4.73 10.82 -14.72
CA VAL A 372 -5.74 10.17 -15.56
C VAL A 372 -6.54 11.18 -16.36
N PHE A 373 -6.59 10.99 -17.67
CA PHE A 373 -7.29 11.85 -18.61
C PHE A 373 -8.24 11.04 -19.48
N LYS A 374 -9.46 11.53 -19.67
CA LYS A 374 -10.44 10.92 -20.55
C LYS A 374 -10.27 11.43 -21.97
N VAL A 375 -10.24 10.51 -22.92
CA VAL A 375 -10.26 10.77 -24.35
C VAL A 375 -11.62 10.36 -24.90
N THR A 376 -12.31 11.33 -25.50
CA THR A 376 -13.65 11.13 -26.06
C THR A 376 -13.70 11.62 -27.50
N ARG A 377 -14.20 10.78 -28.40
CA ARG A 377 -14.49 11.19 -29.77
C ARG A 377 -15.89 11.78 -29.85
N SER A 378 -16.04 12.92 -30.52
CA SER A 378 -17.34 13.56 -30.69
C SER A 378 -18.30 12.63 -31.45
N ARG A 379 -19.40 12.22 -30.78
CA ARG A 379 -20.57 11.44 -31.29
C ARG A 379 -20.49 9.91 -31.29
N ALA A 380 -19.42 9.28 -30.83
CA ALA A 380 -19.34 7.82 -30.67
C ALA A 380 -18.71 7.48 -29.31
N HIS A 381 -19.54 7.27 -28.29
CA HIS A 381 -19.07 6.99 -26.92
C HIS A 381 -18.42 5.61 -26.78
N ASP A 382 -18.65 4.70 -27.73
CA ASP A 382 -18.12 3.33 -27.71
C ASP A 382 -16.59 3.27 -27.90
N THR A 383 -15.96 4.38 -28.26
CA THR A 383 -14.50 4.50 -28.46
C THR A 383 -13.83 5.36 -27.40
N ASP A 384 -14.53 5.67 -26.30
CA ASP A 384 -13.95 6.43 -25.19
C ASP A 384 -12.93 5.55 -24.43
N PHE A 385 -11.80 6.15 -24.04
CA PHE A 385 -10.81 5.51 -23.17
C PHE A 385 -10.14 6.53 -22.26
N ALA A 386 -9.41 6.03 -21.28
CA ALA A 386 -8.59 6.84 -20.40
C ALA A 386 -7.10 6.67 -20.73
N LEU A 387 -6.37 7.78 -20.73
CA LEU A 387 -4.92 7.83 -20.78
C LEU A 387 -4.37 8.08 -19.38
N VAL A 388 -3.41 7.25 -18.98
CA VAL A 388 -2.76 7.31 -17.68
C VAL A 388 -1.29 7.67 -17.87
N PHE A 389 -0.86 8.79 -17.31
CA PHE A 389 0.55 9.22 -17.31
C PHE A 389 1.17 9.07 -15.94
N TYR A 390 2.48 8.85 -15.91
CA TYR A 390 3.28 8.84 -14.69
C TYR A 390 4.44 9.82 -14.83
N ASP A 391 4.68 10.62 -13.79
CA ASP A 391 5.94 11.36 -13.65
C ASP A 391 6.90 10.54 -12.78
N ASN A 392 7.57 9.57 -13.41
CA ASN A 392 8.54 8.74 -12.70
C ASN A 392 9.81 9.54 -12.42
N ALA A 393 10.28 9.51 -11.17
CA ALA A 393 11.61 9.99 -10.86
C ALA A 393 12.62 9.03 -11.50
N GLY A 394 13.55 9.56 -12.32
CA GLY A 394 14.56 8.76 -13.00
C GLY A 394 15.44 7.93 -12.04
N GLU A 395 15.49 8.34 -10.77
CA GLU A 395 16.20 7.66 -9.68
C GLU A 395 15.67 6.26 -9.36
N HIS A 396 14.45 5.92 -9.79
CA HIS A 396 13.91 4.55 -9.66
C HIS A 396 14.59 3.56 -10.61
N PHE A 397 15.35 4.05 -11.59
CA PHE A 397 16.07 3.26 -12.59
C PHE A 397 17.58 3.28 -12.38
N GLU A 398 18.06 3.84 -11.26
CA GLU A 398 19.47 3.79 -10.90
C GLU A 398 19.85 2.42 -10.29
N PRO A 399 21.03 1.86 -10.61
CA PRO A 399 21.40 0.47 -10.27
C PRO A 399 21.45 0.15 -8.76
N THR A 400 21.52 1.16 -7.89
CA THR A 400 21.76 1.01 -6.45
C THR A 400 20.49 0.79 -5.62
N ARG A 401 19.29 0.80 -6.22
CA ARG A 401 18.02 0.60 -5.51
C ARG A 401 17.47 -0.80 -5.73
N ASN A 402 17.21 -1.52 -4.62
CA ASN A 402 16.52 -2.80 -4.65
C ASN A 402 15.14 -2.67 -5.31
N SER A 403 14.88 -3.50 -6.33
CA SER A 403 13.61 -3.58 -7.07
C SER A 403 12.40 -3.93 -6.19
N ALA A 404 12.63 -4.58 -5.04
CA ALA A 404 11.60 -4.87 -4.03
C ALA A 404 11.15 -3.63 -3.24
N ASP A 405 12.06 -2.67 -3.01
CA ASP A 405 11.80 -1.45 -2.22
C ASP A 405 11.40 -0.27 -3.13
N SER A 406 11.54 -0.43 -4.45
CA SER A 406 11.19 0.58 -5.45
C SER A 406 10.45 -0.01 -6.66
N PRO A 407 9.23 -0.53 -6.47
CA PRO A 407 8.43 -1.09 -7.56
C PRO A 407 7.95 -0.04 -8.57
N GLY A 408 8.25 1.25 -8.35
CA GLY A 408 7.85 2.40 -9.15
C GLY A 408 8.04 2.26 -10.67
N ALA A 409 8.95 1.39 -11.10
CA ALA A 409 9.26 1.12 -12.50
C ALA A 409 8.49 -0.04 -13.16
N GLN A 410 7.66 -0.77 -12.42
CA GLN A 410 6.92 -1.94 -12.95
C GLN A 410 5.82 -1.55 -13.94
N HIS A 411 5.33 -0.31 -13.89
CA HIS A 411 4.35 0.20 -14.85
C HIS A 411 4.83 0.15 -16.30
N ILE A 412 6.16 0.16 -16.56
CA ILE A 412 6.71 0.08 -17.91
C ILE A 412 6.33 -1.25 -18.57
N ALA A 413 6.35 -2.35 -17.82
CA ALA A 413 6.03 -3.67 -18.34
C ALA A 413 4.55 -3.82 -18.73
N VAL A 414 3.67 -3.00 -18.15
CA VAL A 414 2.23 -2.98 -18.48
C VAL A 414 1.84 -1.76 -19.33
N ALA A 415 2.82 -1.00 -19.82
CA ALA A 415 2.56 0.21 -20.58
C ALA A 415 1.99 -0.12 -21.97
N SER A 416 1.03 0.68 -22.42
CA SER A 416 0.56 0.66 -23.81
C SER A 416 1.46 1.49 -24.73
N GLY A 417 2.23 2.43 -24.17
CA GLY A 417 3.28 3.17 -24.87
C GLY A 417 4.37 3.62 -23.91
N ILE A 418 5.62 3.54 -24.36
CA ILE A 418 6.81 3.89 -23.57
C ILE A 418 7.48 5.10 -24.21
N PHE A 419 7.81 6.10 -23.40
CA PHE A 419 8.37 7.38 -23.81
C PHE A 419 9.70 7.59 -23.09
N PHE A 420 10.82 7.44 -23.79
CA PHE A 420 12.14 7.68 -23.22
C PHE A 420 12.61 9.10 -23.54
N LEU A 421 12.68 9.96 -22.53
CA LEU A 421 13.17 11.34 -22.65
C LEU A 421 14.69 11.37 -22.48
N PHE A 422 15.39 11.49 -23.60
CA PHE A 422 16.83 11.68 -23.70
C PHE A 422 17.18 13.18 -23.69
N ASP A 423 18.07 13.59 -22.80
CA ASP A 423 18.61 14.94 -22.68
C ASP A 423 19.99 15.03 -23.34
N PRO A 424 20.11 15.62 -24.54
CA PRO A 424 21.38 15.74 -25.23
C PRO A 424 22.37 16.66 -24.51
N LEU A 425 21.91 17.58 -23.65
CA LEU A 425 22.80 18.48 -22.90
C LEU A 425 23.50 17.79 -21.72
N HIS A 426 23.08 16.59 -21.35
CA HIS A 426 23.77 15.74 -20.38
C HIS A 426 24.74 14.76 -21.04
N ASN A 427 24.59 14.48 -22.34
CA ASN A 427 25.44 13.53 -23.04
C ASN A 427 26.75 14.16 -23.53
N THR A 428 27.86 13.47 -23.28
CA THR A 428 29.20 13.99 -23.56
C THR A 428 29.46 14.22 -25.05
N GLU A 429 29.06 13.27 -25.89
CA GLU A 429 29.28 13.34 -27.34
C GLU A 429 28.38 14.40 -28.00
N PHE A 430 27.11 14.49 -27.60
CA PHE A 430 26.22 15.57 -28.05
C PHE A 430 26.78 16.94 -27.68
N ARG A 431 27.19 17.14 -26.43
CA ARG A 431 27.77 18.42 -25.98
C ARG A 431 29.01 18.80 -26.77
N ALA A 432 29.82 17.82 -27.22
CA ALA A 432 30.99 18.08 -28.04
C ALA A 432 30.63 18.68 -29.42
N ARG A 433 29.41 18.40 -29.93
CA ARG A 433 28.86 18.99 -31.17
C ARG A 433 28.15 20.32 -30.96
N LEU A 434 27.69 20.62 -29.75
CA LEU A 434 26.96 21.87 -29.42
C LEU A 434 27.87 23.06 -29.08
N LYS A 435 29.08 23.11 -29.65
CA LYS A 435 30.03 24.20 -29.40
C LYS A 435 29.48 25.53 -29.92
N GLY A 436 29.43 26.53 -29.05
CA GLY A 436 28.93 27.88 -29.37
C GLY A 436 27.49 28.15 -28.95
N ILE A 437 26.73 27.12 -28.55
CA ILE A 437 25.40 27.28 -27.97
C ILE A 437 25.54 27.84 -26.54
N ARG A 438 24.81 28.93 -26.25
CA ARG A 438 24.81 29.62 -24.95
C ARG A 438 23.60 29.21 -24.11
N ASP A 439 23.50 27.91 -23.81
CA ASP A 439 22.47 27.40 -22.91
C ASP A 439 23.05 27.28 -21.48
N PRO A 440 22.42 27.88 -20.46
CA PRO A 440 22.89 27.79 -19.07
C PRO A 440 23.03 26.36 -18.54
N GLN A 441 22.23 25.42 -19.06
CA GLN A 441 22.25 24.02 -18.63
C GLN A 441 23.53 23.29 -19.09
N ILE A 442 24.17 23.74 -20.18
CA ILE A 442 25.45 23.20 -20.65
C ILE A 442 26.57 23.48 -19.62
N GLN A 443 26.49 24.57 -18.85
CA GLN A 443 27.54 24.89 -17.87
C GLN A 443 27.57 23.89 -16.71
N SER A 444 26.44 23.27 -16.39
CA SER A 444 26.38 22.20 -15.40
C SER A 444 27.02 20.92 -15.95
N ARG A 445 28.04 20.39 -15.25
CA ARG A 445 28.58 19.06 -15.51
C ARG A 445 27.83 18.06 -14.64
N ARG A 446 27.14 17.13 -15.28
CA ARG A 446 26.46 16.01 -14.62
C ARG A 446 27.02 14.70 -15.18
N LEU A 447 26.89 13.64 -14.40
CA LEU A 447 27.23 12.29 -14.88
C LEU A 447 26.19 11.87 -15.90
N ASP A 448 26.64 11.44 -17.08
CA ASP A 448 25.78 10.82 -18.08
C ASP A 448 25.53 9.36 -17.69
N GLN A 449 24.27 9.02 -17.46
CA GLN A 449 23.83 7.67 -17.10
C GLN A 449 22.61 7.25 -17.93
N GLN A 450 22.35 7.93 -19.04
CA GLN A 450 21.10 7.75 -19.79
C GLN A 450 21.03 6.40 -20.51
N ASP A 451 22.17 5.93 -21.03
CA ASP A 451 22.34 4.59 -21.59
C ASP A 451 22.18 3.49 -20.52
N VAL A 452 22.72 3.72 -19.32
CA VAL A 452 22.57 2.81 -18.17
C VAL A 452 21.11 2.70 -17.75
N ILE A 453 20.39 3.82 -17.64
CA ILE A 453 18.96 3.84 -17.30
C ILE A 453 18.15 3.06 -18.34
N LEU A 454 18.49 3.20 -19.63
CA LEU A 454 17.80 2.50 -20.70
C LEU A 454 18.10 0.99 -20.67
N ALA A 455 19.34 0.58 -20.41
CA ALA A 455 19.71 -0.83 -20.24
C ALA A 455 19.03 -1.47 -19.01
N GLU A 456 18.96 -0.76 -17.89
CA GLU A 456 18.22 -1.22 -16.71
C GLU A 456 16.71 -1.33 -17.00
N THR A 457 16.16 -0.42 -17.79
CA THR A 457 14.77 -0.50 -18.26
C THR A 457 14.52 -1.77 -19.08
N GLU A 458 15.44 -2.13 -19.98
CA GLU A 458 15.38 -3.37 -20.74
C GLU A 458 15.34 -4.60 -19.84
N VAL A 459 16.32 -4.73 -18.94
CA VAL A 459 16.42 -5.87 -18.01
C VAL A 459 15.14 -5.99 -17.17
N ARG A 460 14.61 -4.86 -16.71
CA ARG A 460 13.41 -4.84 -15.87
C ARG A 460 12.15 -5.26 -16.62
N ILE A 461 11.95 -4.77 -17.85
CA ILE A 461 10.84 -5.21 -18.71
C ILE A 461 10.92 -6.72 -18.93
N LYS A 462 12.09 -7.22 -19.34
CA LYS A 462 12.29 -8.64 -19.63
C LYS A 462 12.04 -9.51 -18.41
N ASN A 463 12.52 -9.12 -17.23
CA ASN A 463 12.29 -9.84 -15.98
C ASN A 463 10.81 -9.88 -15.58
N VAL A 464 10.10 -8.76 -15.68
CA VAL A 464 8.67 -8.71 -15.30
C VAL A 464 7.79 -9.49 -16.27
N LEU A 465 8.11 -9.47 -17.56
CA LEU A 465 7.36 -10.17 -18.60
C LEU A 465 7.83 -11.63 -18.82
N GLY A 466 8.88 -12.07 -18.12
CA GLY A 466 9.46 -13.41 -18.30
C GLY A 466 10.04 -13.65 -19.70
N LEU A 467 10.55 -12.60 -20.35
CA LEU A 467 11.11 -12.66 -21.70
C LEU A 467 12.57 -13.12 -21.68
N ASP A 468 12.96 -13.91 -22.68
CA ASP A 468 14.36 -14.23 -22.94
C ASP A 468 15.16 -12.97 -23.36
N SER A 469 16.46 -13.01 -23.09
CA SER A 469 17.42 -11.97 -23.49
C SER A 469 17.33 -11.53 -24.96
N ARG A 470 16.94 -12.42 -25.89
CA ARG A 470 16.83 -12.10 -27.33
C ARG A 470 15.46 -11.60 -27.75
N GLN A 471 14.46 -11.71 -26.88
CA GLN A 471 13.10 -11.26 -27.20
C GLN A 471 12.97 -9.76 -26.98
N THR A 472 12.12 -9.14 -27.81
CA THR A 472 11.72 -7.74 -27.68
C THR A 472 10.21 -7.69 -27.43
N ILE A 473 9.73 -6.59 -26.86
CA ILE A 473 8.30 -6.27 -26.87
C ILE A 473 7.90 -5.65 -28.22
N ASP A 474 6.61 -5.53 -28.48
CA ASP A 474 6.03 -4.81 -29.62
C ASP A 474 5.40 -3.47 -29.24
N THR A 475 5.38 -3.16 -27.93
CA THR A 475 4.88 -1.90 -27.38
C THR A 475 5.55 -0.71 -28.07
N PRO A 476 4.77 0.27 -28.57
CA PRO A 476 5.32 1.50 -29.15
C PRO A 476 6.30 2.19 -28.20
N PHE A 477 7.55 2.32 -28.65
CA PHE A 477 8.64 2.93 -27.90
C PHE A 477 9.09 4.23 -28.58
N ALA A 478 8.71 5.37 -28.00
CA ALA A 478 9.09 6.69 -28.47
C ALA A 478 10.38 7.17 -27.78
N VAL A 479 11.49 7.19 -28.53
CA VAL A 479 12.73 7.83 -28.07
C VAL A 479 12.62 9.33 -28.36
N MET A 480 12.44 10.12 -27.31
CA MET A 480 12.26 11.56 -27.39
C MET A 480 13.59 12.26 -27.09
N VAL A 481 14.22 12.83 -28.10
CA VAL A 481 15.41 13.67 -27.97
C VAL A 481 14.94 15.08 -27.61
N GLY A 482 15.09 15.44 -26.33
CA GLY A 482 14.64 16.71 -25.78
C GLY A 482 15.48 17.90 -26.22
N LYS A 483 14.96 19.11 -25.96
CA LYS A 483 15.63 20.40 -26.23
C LYS A 483 16.06 20.56 -27.69
N SER A 484 15.23 20.10 -28.62
CA SER A 484 15.51 20.15 -30.06
C SER A 484 15.87 21.55 -30.59
N ASP A 485 15.35 22.59 -29.95
CA ASP A 485 15.72 23.98 -30.21
C ASP A 485 17.24 24.25 -30.11
N THR A 486 17.97 23.44 -29.34
CA THR A 486 19.43 23.58 -29.17
C THR A 486 20.26 22.80 -30.18
N TRP A 487 19.74 21.74 -30.81
CA TRP A 487 20.54 20.78 -31.59
C TRP A 487 19.96 20.41 -32.95
N GLU A 488 18.74 20.83 -33.31
CA GLU A 488 18.10 20.47 -34.58
C GLU A 488 18.93 20.86 -35.81
N HIS A 489 19.76 21.91 -35.70
CA HIS A 489 20.73 22.33 -36.72
C HIS A 489 21.78 21.25 -37.06
N LEU A 490 22.01 20.26 -36.19
CA LEU A 490 22.90 19.13 -36.44
C LEU A 490 22.32 18.15 -37.48
N LEU A 491 21.01 18.22 -37.78
CA LEU A 491 20.35 17.40 -38.80
C LEU A 491 20.57 17.93 -40.24
N GLY A 492 21.33 19.01 -40.40
CA GLY A 492 21.58 19.69 -41.68
C GLY A 492 20.61 20.84 -41.96
N GLU A 493 20.66 21.39 -43.17
CA GLU A 493 19.89 22.58 -43.56
C GLU A 493 18.38 22.31 -43.72
N ALA A 494 18.00 21.07 -44.03
CA ALA A 494 16.60 20.71 -44.21
C ALA A 494 15.90 20.59 -42.85
N ALA A 495 14.85 21.40 -42.62
CA ALA A 495 14.02 21.28 -41.42
C ALA A 495 13.35 19.89 -41.32
N LEU A 496 12.92 19.52 -40.12
CA LEU A 496 12.04 18.36 -39.94
C LEU A 496 10.69 18.61 -40.63
N LEU A 497 10.13 17.57 -41.24
CA LEU A 497 8.84 17.65 -41.94
C LEU A 497 7.70 17.85 -40.93
N PRO A 498 6.61 18.54 -41.31
CA PRO A 498 5.44 18.64 -40.44
C PRO A 498 4.81 17.26 -40.23
N CYS A 499 4.60 16.87 -38.97
CA CYS A 499 4.01 15.56 -38.64
C CYS A 499 2.48 15.60 -38.59
N VAL A 500 1.86 16.77 -38.41
CA VAL A 500 0.41 16.93 -38.35
C VAL A 500 -0.01 18.00 -39.35
N GLU A 501 -0.92 17.67 -40.25
CA GLU A 501 -1.46 18.62 -41.22
C GLU A 501 -2.92 18.29 -41.57
N LYS A 502 -3.77 19.31 -41.68
CA LYS A 502 -5.18 19.18 -42.12
C LYS A 502 -5.94 18.08 -41.37
N GLY A 503 -5.73 18.00 -40.05
CA GLY A 503 -6.40 17.08 -39.16
C GLY A 503 -5.98 15.61 -39.27
N ALA A 504 -4.79 15.34 -39.80
CA ALA A 504 -4.21 14.00 -39.86
C ALA A 504 -2.77 13.98 -39.37
N LEU A 505 -2.38 12.87 -38.76
CA LEU A 505 -0.98 12.52 -38.53
C LEU A 505 -0.40 11.97 -39.84
N LEU A 506 0.65 12.61 -40.35
CA LEU A 506 1.34 12.22 -41.57
C LEU A 506 2.38 11.14 -41.23
N GLN A 507 2.01 9.87 -41.39
CA GLN A 507 2.82 8.74 -40.91
C GLN A 507 4.17 8.67 -41.63
N GLU A 508 4.19 8.96 -42.93
CA GLU A 508 5.43 8.96 -43.70
C GLU A 508 6.39 10.07 -43.24
N ASN A 509 5.88 11.25 -42.90
CA ASN A 509 6.71 12.34 -42.37
C ASN A 509 7.30 11.97 -41.00
N VAL A 510 6.50 11.33 -40.13
CA VAL A 510 6.97 10.79 -38.84
C VAL A 510 8.11 9.79 -39.08
N ARG A 511 7.94 8.86 -40.01
CA ARG A 511 8.95 7.84 -40.36
C ARG A 511 10.24 8.45 -40.90
N LEU A 512 10.14 9.41 -41.82
CA LEU A 512 11.29 10.10 -42.41
C LEU A 512 12.06 10.94 -41.38
N ASN A 513 11.35 11.69 -40.55
CA ASN A 513 11.95 12.45 -39.45
C ASN A 513 12.65 11.53 -38.45
N SER A 514 11.98 10.44 -38.05
CA SER A 514 12.54 9.42 -37.16
C SER A 514 13.82 8.81 -37.72
N GLY A 515 13.87 8.50 -39.02
CA GLY A 515 15.08 7.99 -39.68
C GLY A 515 16.26 8.95 -39.57
N ARG A 516 16.05 10.25 -39.84
CA ARG A 516 17.10 11.28 -39.74
C ARG A 516 17.61 11.44 -38.31
N ILE A 517 16.72 11.44 -37.33
CA ILE A 517 17.09 11.56 -35.91
C ILE A 517 17.84 10.31 -35.46
N ARG A 518 17.40 9.12 -35.88
CA ARG A 518 18.07 7.85 -35.62
C ARG A 518 19.49 7.83 -36.17
N GLU A 519 19.71 8.32 -37.38
CA GLU A 519 21.04 8.43 -38.00
C GLU A 519 21.97 9.33 -37.17
N LEU A 520 21.49 10.50 -36.73
CA LEU A 520 22.25 11.37 -35.84
C LEU A 520 22.58 10.69 -34.50
N LEU A 521 21.63 9.98 -33.91
CA LEU A 521 21.86 9.24 -32.67
C LEU A 521 22.82 8.07 -32.86
N LEU A 522 22.82 7.39 -34.01
CA LEU A 522 23.81 6.35 -34.32
C LEU A 522 25.22 6.91 -34.43
N GLU A 523 25.36 8.12 -34.96
CA GLU A 523 26.65 8.81 -35.06
C GLU A 523 27.18 9.22 -33.68
N LEU A 524 26.31 9.81 -32.83
CA LEU A 524 26.74 10.43 -31.58
C LEU A 524 26.60 9.53 -30.34
N CYS A 525 25.57 8.70 -30.29
CA CYS A 525 25.15 7.92 -29.12
C CYS A 525 24.59 6.53 -29.50
N PRO A 526 25.37 5.67 -30.18
CA PRO A 526 24.86 4.41 -30.70
C PRO A 526 24.28 3.47 -29.63
N ALA A 527 24.76 3.56 -28.38
CA ALA A 527 24.23 2.80 -27.26
C ALA A 527 22.74 3.09 -26.97
N ILE A 528 22.28 4.33 -27.17
CA ILE A 528 20.88 4.70 -26.97
C ILE A 528 19.99 4.01 -28.02
N VAL A 529 20.44 4.01 -29.28
CA VAL A 529 19.73 3.34 -30.38
C VAL A 529 19.70 1.84 -30.15
N ALA A 530 20.84 1.23 -29.83
CA ALA A 530 20.97 -0.20 -29.59
C ALA A 530 20.06 -0.67 -28.44
N ASN A 531 20.07 0.04 -27.30
CA ASN A 531 19.24 -0.35 -26.15
C ASN A 531 17.74 -0.15 -26.45
N ALA A 532 17.35 0.93 -27.13
CA ALA A 532 15.93 1.14 -27.48
C ALA A 532 15.39 0.03 -28.40
N GLU A 533 16.17 -0.36 -29.41
CA GLU A 533 15.81 -1.42 -30.37
C GLU A 533 15.93 -2.83 -29.78
N ALA A 534 16.73 -3.02 -28.72
CA ALA A 534 16.78 -4.26 -27.94
C ALA A 534 15.60 -4.41 -26.96
N ILE A 535 14.93 -3.31 -26.62
CA ILE A 535 13.70 -3.32 -25.81
C ILE A 535 12.50 -3.67 -26.67
N SER A 536 12.25 -2.90 -27.73
CA SER A 536 11.05 -3.01 -28.56
C SER A 536 11.39 -3.14 -30.04
N SER A 537 10.62 -3.95 -30.76
CA SER A 537 10.67 -3.99 -32.23
C SER A 537 9.95 -2.82 -32.89
N ASN A 538 9.27 -1.98 -32.11
CA ASN A 538 8.46 -0.86 -32.56
C ASN A 538 8.97 0.46 -31.98
N VAL A 539 10.06 0.99 -32.56
CA VAL A 539 10.75 2.19 -32.08
C VAL A 539 10.62 3.33 -33.08
N ALA A 540 10.32 4.53 -32.58
CA ALA A 540 10.40 5.76 -33.35
C ALA A 540 11.13 6.86 -32.55
N TYR A 541 11.87 7.71 -33.28
CA TYR A 541 12.71 8.77 -32.73
C TYR A 541 12.09 10.13 -33.01
N PHE A 542 11.97 10.96 -31.98
CA PHE A 542 11.28 12.25 -32.04
C PHE A 542 12.16 13.36 -31.51
N ALA A 543 12.25 14.46 -32.26
CA ALA A 543 12.83 15.70 -31.78
C ALA A 543 11.71 16.48 -31.08
N ILE A 544 11.89 16.76 -29.79
CA ILE A 544 10.91 17.53 -29.03
C ILE A 544 11.59 18.68 -28.28
N SER A 545 10.86 19.78 -28.10
CA SER A 545 11.25 20.82 -27.16
C SER A 545 10.03 21.27 -26.37
N PRO A 546 9.88 20.84 -25.10
CA PRO A 546 8.76 21.24 -24.26
C PRO A 546 8.66 22.75 -24.08
N LEU A 547 9.80 23.40 -23.82
CA LEU A 547 9.85 24.86 -23.63
C LEU A 547 9.99 25.61 -24.96
N GLY A 548 10.65 25.02 -25.96
CA GLY A 548 10.91 25.68 -27.24
C GLY A 548 12.01 26.74 -27.23
N CYS A 549 12.59 26.99 -26.06
CA CYS A 549 13.62 27.97 -25.80
C CYS A 549 14.54 27.51 -24.66
N SER A 550 15.78 27.99 -24.65
CA SER A 550 16.69 27.86 -23.52
C SER A 550 16.14 28.56 -22.27
N PRO A 551 16.30 27.97 -21.08
CA PRO A 551 15.91 28.62 -19.83
C PRO A 551 16.86 29.79 -19.49
N VAL A 552 16.41 30.68 -18.61
CA VAL A 552 17.13 31.88 -18.16
C VAL A 552 17.58 31.74 -16.71
N GLN A 553 18.66 32.44 -16.35
CA GLN A 553 19.08 32.56 -14.95
C GLN A 553 18.23 33.60 -14.22
N PHE A 554 17.84 33.29 -12.99
CA PHE A 554 17.17 34.22 -12.08
C PHE A 554 17.70 34.02 -10.66
N THR A 555 17.52 35.00 -9.80
CA THR A 555 17.83 34.89 -8.37
C THR A 555 16.53 34.68 -7.62
N ASP A 556 16.41 33.60 -6.86
CA ASP A 556 15.23 33.33 -6.04
C ASP A 556 15.13 34.29 -4.84
N SER A 557 13.98 34.28 -4.17
CA SER A 557 13.70 35.03 -2.94
C SER A 557 14.67 34.73 -1.78
N GLU A 558 15.39 33.60 -1.81
CA GLU A 558 16.42 33.24 -0.84
C GLU A 558 17.82 33.73 -1.25
N GLY A 559 17.97 34.35 -2.42
CA GLY A 559 19.23 34.87 -2.94
C GLY A 559 20.06 33.85 -3.74
N HIS A 560 19.54 32.66 -4.03
CA HIS A 560 20.22 31.64 -4.80
C HIS A 560 19.99 31.82 -6.31
N VAL A 561 21.06 31.72 -7.10
CA VAL A 561 20.95 31.73 -8.56
C VAL A 561 20.41 30.38 -9.05
N ARG A 562 19.26 30.41 -9.71
CA ARG A 562 18.59 29.26 -10.33
C ARG A 562 18.41 29.48 -11.83
N ILE A 563 18.03 28.40 -12.53
CA ILE A 563 17.71 28.41 -13.95
C ILE A 563 16.26 27.94 -14.11
N GLY A 564 15.44 28.74 -14.79
CA GLY A 564 14.02 28.48 -14.99
C GLY A 564 13.56 28.90 -16.39
N PRO A 565 12.40 28.42 -16.85
CA PRO A 565 11.84 28.87 -18.12
C PRO A 565 11.49 30.36 -18.05
N ASP A 566 11.65 31.08 -19.16
CA ASP A 566 11.05 32.40 -19.32
C ASP A 566 9.60 32.23 -19.79
N PRO A 567 8.58 32.58 -18.98
CA PRO A 567 7.18 32.35 -19.30
C PRO A 567 6.73 32.98 -20.62
N GLN A 568 7.35 34.11 -21.02
CA GLN A 568 6.99 34.84 -22.24
C GLN A 568 7.56 34.20 -23.51
N SER A 569 8.58 33.35 -23.37
CA SER A 569 9.32 32.74 -24.46
C SER A 569 8.93 31.28 -24.72
N ILE A 570 8.02 30.70 -23.93
CA ILE A 570 7.60 29.30 -24.05
C ILE A 570 6.89 29.07 -25.40
N GLN A 571 7.51 28.29 -26.29
CA GLN A 571 7.02 27.94 -27.62
C GLN A 571 7.22 26.45 -27.93
N PRO A 572 6.38 25.56 -27.35
CA PRO A 572 6.55 24.12 -27.47
C PRO A 572 6.68 23.64 -28.92
N ARG A 573 7.59 22.70 -29.17
CA ARG A 573 7.82 22.12 -30.51
C ARG A 573 7.62 20.61 -30.49
N GLN A 574 6.71 20.13 -31.33
CA GLN A 574 6.47 18.70 -31.62
C GLN A 574 6.20 17.84 -30.36
N VAL A 575 5.76 18.44 -29.25
CA VAL A 575 5.64 17.79 -27.94
C VAL A 575 4.59 16.67 -27.95
N GLU A 576 3.51 16.88 -28.70
CA GLU A 576 2.38 15.97 -28.83
C GLU A 576 2.62 14.83 -29.81
N VAL A 577 3.54 14.99 -30.77
CA VAL A 577 3.72 14.03 -31.88
C VAL A 577 4.05 12.62 -31.41
N PRO A 578 4.93 12.39 -30.41
CA PRO A 578 5.14 11.06 -29.86
C PRO A 578 3.84 10.42 -29.37
N SER A 579 3.01 11.18 -28.64
CA SER A 579 1.74 10.68 -28.11
C SER A 579 0.74 10.40 -29.23
N LEU A 580 0.67 11.26 -30.27
CA LEU A 580 -0.17 11.02 -31.44
C LEU A 580 0.27 9.78 -32.22
N TRP A 581 1.57 9.53 -32.35
CA TRP A 581 2.10 8.32 -33.00
C TRP A 581 1.74 7.05 -32.24
N VAL A 582 1.88 7.04 -30.91
CA VAL A 582 1.43 5.91 -30.07
C VAL A 582 -0.08 5.72 -30.19
N LEU A 583 -0.87 6.81 -30.07
CA LEU A 583 -2.32 6.75 -30.20
C LEU A 583 -2.79 6.27 -31.58
N SER A 584 -2.07 6.61 -32.66
CA SER A 584 -2.42 6.13 -34.00
C SER A 584 -2.31 4.61 -34.17
N GLN A 585 -1.61 3.94 -33.27
CA GLN A 585 -1.44 2.49 -33.24
C GLN A 585 -2.38 1.81 -32.25
N LEU A 586 -2.62 2.43 -31.10
CA LEU A 586 -3.49 1.88 -30.05
C LEU A 586 -4.98 2.14 -30.29
N ALA A 587 -5.29 3.35 -30.78
CA ALA A 587 -6.64 3.85 -31.02
C ALA A 587 -6.69 4.62 -32.36
N PRO A 588 -6.54 3.93 -33.51
CA PRO A 588 -6.55 4.55 -34.84
C PRO A 588 -7.80 5.39 -35.14
N GLU A 589 -8.90 5.11 -34.45
CA GLU A 589 -10.15 5.85 -34.53
C GLU A 589 -10.09 7.26 -33.93
N VAL A 590 -9.11 7.53 -33.06
CA VAL A 590 -8.91 8.85 -32.43
C VAL A 590 -7.92 9.71 -33.21
N VAL A 591 -6.89 9.09 -33.79
CA VAL A 591 -5.88 9.80 -34.58
C VAL A 591 -5.98 9.37 -36.03
N THR A 592 -6.62 10.22 -36.85
CA THR A 592 -6.65 9.99 -38.30
C THR A 592 -5.23 10.04 -38.86
N VAL A 593 -4.86 9.02 -39.62
CA VAL A 593 -3.54 8.90 -40.26
C VAL A 593 -3.66 9.15 -41.76
N ARG A 594 -2.61 9.75 -42.36
CA ARG A 594 -2.40 9.84 -43.81
C ARG A 594 -1.00 9.41 -44.23
#